data_AF-A0A832XGI8-F1
#
_entry.id   AF-A0A832XGI8-F1
#
_cell.length_a   1.000
_cell.length_b   1.000
_cell.length_c   1.000
_cell.angle_alpha   90.00
_cell.angle_beta   90.00
_cell.angle_gamma   90.00
#
_symmetry.space_group_name_H-M   'P 1'
#
loop_
_entity.id
_entity.type
_entity.pdbx_description
1 polymer ?
#
loop_
_entity_poly.entity_id
_entity_poly.type
_entity_poly.pdbx_seq_one_letter_code
_entity_poly.pdbx_strand_id
1 'polypeptide(L)'
;MEGEKKSNYAVIAVAIVFVIGLAVYTQYRISATNTELDRVAITMATAAQSGTQQAEPRGISQQMEINYNTDGYNTLLKYYKSINLDAEQSKKVAGLDVELPCCGFQKIVTKTDGTADFPGSCHCGHHDAMYGLAKYMVQKGYSREEMQKELDVWKEVFFPTQGGGNLGGCA
;
A
#
# COMPACT_ATOMS: atom_id res chain seq x y z
N MET A 1 -2.18 65.31 39.90
CA MET A 1 -1.64 64.02 39.43
C MET A 1 -2.72 62.99 39.05
N GLU A 2 -3.96 63.41 38.71
CA GLU A 2 -5.02 62.47 38.28
C GLU A 2 -5.24 62.39 36.76
N GLY A 3 -4.71 63.36 36.00
CA GLY A 3 -4.86 63.39 34.53
C GLY A 3 -4.01 62.34 33.80
N GLU A 4 -2.84 61.99 34.35
CA GLU A 4 -1.87 61.11 33.69
C GLU A 4 -2.28 59.63 33.74
N LYS A 5 -2.95 59.19 34.81
CA LYS A 5 -3.44 57.81 34.95
C LYS A 5 -4.55 57.48 33.94
N LYS A 6 -5.43 58.44 33.63
CA LYS A 6 -6.55 58.23 32.69
C LYS A 6 -6.09 58.03 31.25
N SER A 7 -4.97 58.66 30.86
CA SER A 7 -4.38 58.49 29.53
C SER A 7 -3.85 57.06 29.31
N ASN A 8 -3.22 56.46 30.32
CA ASN A 8 -2.66 55.12 30.20
C ASN A 8 -3.73 54.02 30.04
N TYR A 9 -4.90 54.16 30.68
CA TYR A 9 -5.99 53.19 30.53
C TYR A 9 -6.61 53.21 29.13
N ALA A 10 -6.71 54.39 28.49
CA ALA A 10 -7.23 54.49 27.13
C ALA A 10 -6.29 53.82 26.12
N VAL A 11 -4.97 54.00 26.27
CA VAL A 11 -3.97 53.37 25.40
C VAL A 11 -3.97 51.84 25.57
N ILE A 12 -4.06 51.35 26.80
CA ILE A 12 -4.13 49.91 27.08
C ILE A 12 -5.41 49.28 26.50
N ALA A 13 -6.57 49.95 26.63
CA ALA A 13 -7.83 49.46 26.09
C ALA A 13 -7.80 49.32 24.56
N VAL A 14 -7.22 50.31 23.85
CA VAL A 14 -7.07 50.27 22.39
C VAL A 14 -6.13 49.14 21.96
N ALA A 15 -5.02 48.94 22.67
CA ALA A 15 -4.08 47.85 22.38
C ALA A 15 -4.74 46.46 22.52
N ILE A 16 -5.56 46.25 23.56
CA ILE A 16 -6.27 44.98 23.78
C ILE A 16 -7.26 44.70 22.64
N VAL A 17 -8.06 45.69 22.24
CA VAL A 17 -9.02 45.53 21.14
C VAL A 17 -8.29 45.22 19.83
N PHE A 18 -7.15 45.86 19.58
CA PHE A 18 -6.34 45.60 18.39
C PHE A 18 -5.78 44.17 18.37
N VAL A 19 -5.26 43.67 19.50
CA VAL A 19 -4.73 42.30 19.60
C VAL A 19 -5.84 41.26 19.43
N ILE A 20 -7.01 41.47 20.04
CA ILE A 20 -8.17 40.58 19.87
C ILE A 20 -8.65 40.59 18.42
N GLY A 21 -8.73 41.76 17.78
CA GLY A 21 -9.08 41.89 16.36
C GLY A 21 -8.11 41.14 15.45
N LEU A 22 -6.80 41.23 15.71
CA LEU A 22 -5.77 40.48 15.00
C LEU A 22 -5.91 38.97 15.18
N ALA A 23 -6.17 38.50 16.40
CA ALA A 23 -6.37 37.07 16.67
C ALA A 23 -7.62 36.51 15.98
N VAL A 24 -8.72 37.26 15.95
CA VAL A 24 -9.94 36.87 15.22
C VAL A 24 -9.70 36.85 13.71
N TYR A 25 -8.98 37.85 13.19
CA TYR A 25 -8.65 37.92 11.76
C TYR A 25 -7.76 36.77 11.31
N THR A 26 -6.76 36.37 12.11
CA THR A 26 -5.89 35.23 11.78
C THR A 26 -6.64 33.90 11.82
N GLN A 27 -7.51 33.68 12.82
CA GLN A 27 -8.36 32.48 12.92
C GLN A 27 -9.35 32.37 11.74
N TYR A 28 -9.92 33.49 11.30
CA TYR A 28 -10.79 33.52 10.12
C TYR A 28 -10.03 33.15 8.83
N ARG A 29 -8.82 33.66 8.64
CA ARG A 29 -7.98 33.34 7.48
C ARG A 29 -7.55 31.87 7.44
N ILE A 30 -7.21 31.28 8.59
CA ILE A 30 -6.85 29.85 8.70
C ILE A 30 -8.05 28.96 8.36
N SER A 31 -9.25 29.31 8.85
CA SER A 31 -10.47 28.57 8.54
C SER A 31 -10.82 28.61 7.04
N ALA A 32 -10.62 29.76 6.37
CA ALA A 32 -10.87 29.89 4.93
C ALA A 32 -9.88 29.09 4.05
N THR A 33 -8.65 28.86 4.51
CA THR A 33 -7.68 28.03 3.77
C THR A 33 -7.92 26.53 3.93
N ASN A 34 -8.54 26.09 5.04
CA ASN A 34 -8.81 24.68 5.30
C ASN A 34 -9.93 24.12 4.40
N THR A 35 -10.90 24.95 4.00
CA THR A 35 -12.00 24.53 3.13
C THR A 35 -11.56 24.22 1.69
N GLU A 36 -10.49 24.85 1.20
CA GLU A 36 -9.95 24.58 -0.13
C GLU A 36 -9.07 23.32 -0.13
N LEU A 37 -8.29 23.10 0.93
CA LEU A 37 -7.52 21.85 1.13
C LEU A 37 -8.44 20.63 1.25
N ASP A 38 -9.55 20.73 1.99
CA ASP A 38 -10.53 19.65 2.08
C ASP A 38 -11.22 19.37 0.73
N ARG A 39 -11.51 20.40 -0.07
CA ARG A 39 -12.10 20.22 -1.41
C ARG A 39 -11.14 19.59 -2.41
N VAL A 40 -9.86 19.94 -2.37
CA VAL A 40 -8.82 19.28 -3.19
C VAL A 40 -8.60 17.84 -2.72
N ALA A 41 -8.60 17.58 -1.42
CA ALA A 41 -8.51 16.22 -0.87
C ALA A 41 -9.71 15.35 -1.30
N ILE A 42 -10.92 15.88 -1.27
CA ILE A 42 -12.13 15.19 -1.74
C ILE A 42 -12.07 14.96 -3.27
N THR A 43 -11.61 15.94 -4.06
CA THR A 43 -11.51 15.79 -5.52
C THR A 43 -10.44 14.78 -5.94
N MET A 44 -9.31 14.72 -5.21
CA MET A 44 -8.29 13.69 -5.43
C MET A 44 -8.72 12.30 -4.94
N ALA A 45 -9.49 12.22 -3.85
CA ALA A 45 -10.07 10.95 -3.38
C ALA A 45 -11.09 10.39 -4.38
N THR A 46 -11.93 11.22 -5.01
CA THR A 46 -12.92 10.79 -5.99
C THR A 46 -12.28 10.43 -7.35
N ALA A 47 -11.19 11.11 -7.74
CA ALA A 47 -10.41 10.74 -8.92
C ALA A 47 -9.62 9.43 -8.72
N ALA A 48 -9.14 9.15 -7.50
CA ALA A 48 -8.50 7.88 -7.16
C ALA A 48 -9.51 6.71 -7.12
N GLN A 49 -10.77 6.96 -6.76
CA GLN A 49 -11.82 5.93 -6.71
C GLN A 49 -12.39 5.54 -8.08
N SER A 50 -12.14 6.32 -9.13
CA SER A 50 -12.59 5.97 -10.49
C SER A 50 -11.71 4.90 -11.16
N GLY A 51 -10.62 4.46 -10.52
CA GLY A 51 -9.74 3.38 -10.98
C GLY A 51 -9.80 2.08 -10.17
N THR A 52 -10.55 2.03 -9.07
CA THR A 52 -10.66 0.83 -8.23
C THR A 52 -12.12 0.46 -8.04
N GLN A 53 -12.74 -0.13 -9.06
CA GLN A 53 -13.75 -1.15 -8.76
C GLN A 53 -13.00 -2.27 -8.04
N GLN A 54 -12.98 -2.20 -6.71
CA GLN A 54 -12.46 -3.24 -5.84
C GLN A 54 -13.21 -4.51 -6.21
N ALA A 55 -12.52 -5.41 -6.92
CA ALA A 55 -13.10 -6.69 -7.31
C ALA A 55 -13.63 -7.36 -6.04
N GLU A 56 -14.89 -7.81 -6.08
CA GLU A 56 -15.47 -8.54 -4.96
C GLU A 56 -14.54 -9.70 -4.56
N PRO A 57 -14.37 -9.96 -3.24
CA PRO A 57 -13.44 -10.97 -2.77
C PRO A 57 -13.79 -12.32 -3.41
N ARG A 58 -12.89 -12.85 -4.24
CA ARG A 58 -13.07 -14.17 -4.90
C ARG A 58 -12.90 -15.35 -3.94
N GLY A 59 -13.03 -15.11 -2.64
CA GLY A 59 -12.75 -16.03 -1.56
C GLY A 59 -11.55 -15.63 -0.71
N ILE A 60 -11.21 -16.51 0.22
CA ILE A 60 -10.08 -16.42 1.14
C ILE A 60 -9.18 -17.61 0.84
N SER A 61 -7.86 -17.42 0.87
CA SER A 61 -6.93 -18.53 0.94
C SER A 61 -7.22 -19.35 2.18
N GLN A 62 -7.76 -20.56 1.98
CA GLN A 62 -8.09 -21.47 3.08
C GLN A 62 -6.86 -21.87 3.90
N GLN A 63 -5.66 -21.75 3.32
CA GLN A 63 -4.41 -22.11 3.96
C GLN A 63 -3.81 -20.96 4.77
N MET A 64 -4.07 -19.71 4.39
CA MET A 64 -3.30 -18.56 4.91
C MET A 64 -4.16 -17.43 5.50
N GLU A 65 -5.49 -17.53 5.41
CA GLU A 65 -6.41 -16.47 5.84
C GLU A 65 -6.17 -15.12 5.12
N ILE A 66 -5.60 -15.18 3.91
CA ILE A 66 -5.36 -14.01 3.06
C ILE A 66 -6.51 -13.88 2.07
N ASN A 67 -7.14 -12.70 2.02
CA ASN A 67 -8.24 -12.43 1.09
C ASN A 67 -7.73 -12.32 -0.36
N TYR A 68 -8.46 -12.88 -1.32
CA TYR A 68 -8.15 -12.74 -2.75
C TYR A 68 -8.64 -11.39 -3.30
N ASN A 69 -8.04 -10.31 -2.81
CA ASN A 69 -8.37 -8.93 -3.14
C ASN A 69 -7.13 -8.02 -3.00
N THR A 70 -7.34 -6.70 -3.10
CA THR A 70 -6.28 -5.69 -2.93
C THR A 70 -5.59 -5.75 -1.57
N ASP A 71 -6.30 -6.07 -0.49
CA ASP A 71 -5.71 -6.17 0.85
C ASP A 71 -4.78 -7.36 0.97
N GLY A 72 -5.18 -8.50 0.40
CA GLY A 72 -4.32 -9.67 0.32
C GLY A 72 -3.08 -9.40 -0.53
N TYR A 73 -3.23 -8.79 -1.70
CA TYR A 73 -2.10 -8.36 -2.53
C TYR A 73 -1.12 -7.46 -1.74
N ASN A 74 -1.62 -6.45 -1.04
CA ASN A 74 -0.80 -5.58 -0.20
C ASN A 74 -0.12 -6.34 0.95
N THR A 75 -0.77 -7.38 1.48
CA THR A 75 -0.18 -8.26 2.50
C THR A 75 0.97 -9.07 1.93
N LEU A 76 0.83 -9.61 0.73
CA LEU A 76 1.90 -10.34 0.04
C LEU A 76 3.11 -9.45 -0.25
N LEU A 77 2.89 -8.20 -0.68
CA LEU A 77 3.98 -7.23 -0.86
C LEU A 77 4.73 -6.94 0.45
N LYS A 78 4.03 -6.91 1.59
CA LYS A 78 4.67 -6.76 2.91
C LYS A 78 5.54 -7.96 3.21
N TYR A 79 5.06 -9.19 2.98
CA TYR A 79 5.84 -10.41 3.17
C TYR A 79 7.11 -10.44 2.32
N TYR A 80 7.03 -9.98 1.07
CA TYR A 80 8.21 -9.88 0.22
C TYR A 80 9.33 -9.06 0.85
N LYS A 81 8.98 -7.93 1.46
CA LYS A 81 9.91 -6.98 2.08
C LYS A 81 10.38 -7.42 3.48
N SER A 82 9.53 -8.11 4.25
CA SER A 82 9.80 -8.41 5.65
C SER A 82 10.38 -9.80 5.90
N ILE A 83 10.14 -10.76 5.01
CA ILE A 83 10.59 -12.13 5.18
C ILE A 83 11.95 -12.34 4.49
N ASN A 84 12.92 -12.73 5.30
CA ASN A 84 14.22 -13.20 4.85
C ASN A 84 14.27 -14.71 4.96
N LEU A 85 14.63 -15.38 3.87
CA LEU A 85 14.77 -16.82 3.82
C LEU A 85 16.20 -17.22 4.15
N ASP A 86 16.34 -18.31 4.89
CA ASP A 86 17.64 -19.00 4.98
C ASP A 86 17.96 -19.76 3.66
N ALA A 87 19.13 -20.38 3.61
CA ALA A 87 19.59 -21.10 2.42
C ALA A 87 18.73 -22.34 2.08
N GLU A 88 18.20 -23.04 3.09
CA GLU A 88 17.36 -24.23 2.86
C GLU A 88 16.00 -23.83 2.31
N GLN A 89 15.37 -22.82 2.91
CA GLN A 89 14.12 -22.23 2.46
C GLN A 89 14.27 -21.63 1.06
N SER A 90 15.37 -20.92 0.79
CA SER A 90 15.66 -20.35 -0.53
C SER A 90 15.75 -21.41 -1.63
N LYS A 91 16.31 -22.59 -1.32
CA LYS A 91 16.35 -23.72 -2.26
C LYS A 91 14.96 -24.29 -2.54
N LYS A 92 14.08 -24.35 -1.53
CA LYS A 92 12.72 -24.89 -1.67
C LYS A 92 11.83 -24.03 -2.58
N VAL A 93 12.06 -22.71 -2.63
CA VAL A 93 11.29 -21.79 -3.49
C VAL A 93 11.93 -21.53 -4.86
N ALA A 94 13.21 -21.83 -5.02
CA ALA A 94 13.91 -21.66 -6.28
C ALA A 94 13.21 -22.41 -7.44
N GLY A 95 13.05 -21.77 -8.59
CA GLY A 95 12.41 -22.35 -9.77
C GLY A 95 10.91 -22.63 -9.66
N LEU A 96 10.21 -22.14 -8.62
CA LEU A 96 8.74 -22.11 -8.61
C LEU A 96 8.24 -21.32 -9.80
N ASP A 97 7.16 -21.80 -10.41
CA ASP A 97 6.54 -21.16 -11.56
C ASP A 97 5.64 -20.01 -11.11
N VAL A 98 6.03 -18.82 -11.52
CA VAL A 98 5.38 -17.54 -11.25
C VAL A 98 4.96 -16.87 -12.55
N GLU A 99 4.79 -17.62 -13.64
CA GLU A 99 4.46 -17.06 -14.94
C GLU A 99 3.19 -16.20 -14.91
N LEU A 100 3.34 -14.96 -15.39
CA LEU A 100 2.25 -14.01 -15.57
C LEU A 100 2.29 -13.44 -16.99
N PRO A 101 1.13 -13.23 -17.63
CA PRO A 101 1.04 -12.78 -19.02
C PRO A 101 1.58 -11.36 -19.24
N CYS A 102 1.75 -10.57 -18.18
CA CYS A 102 2.14 -9.16 -18.25
C CYS A 102 3.60 -8.92 -18.65
N CYS A 103 4.51 -9.84 -18.36
CA CYS A 103 5.95 -9.61 -18.57
C CYS A 103 6.72 -10.84 -19.05
N GLY A 104 6.08 -11.99 -19.20
CA GLY A 104 6.69 -13.21 -19.75
C GLY A 104 7.79 -13.83 -18.86
N PHE A 105 7.96 -13.35 -17.63
CA PHE A 105 8.86 -13.94 -16.65
C PHE A 105 8.18 -15.17 -16.05
N GLN A 106 8.88 -16.31 -16.02
CA GLN A 106 8.23 -17.60 -15.72
C GLN A 106 8.59 -18.16 -14.35
N LYS A 107 9.84 -18.08 -13.90
CA LYS A 107 10.29 -18.82 -12.72
C LYS A 107 11.20 -18.00 -11.83
N ILE A 108 11.07 -18.17 -10.52
CA ILE A 108 12.00 -17.58 -9.55
C ILE A 108 13.42 -18.01 -9.92
N VAL A 109 14.29 -17.03 -10.21
CA VAL A 109 15.66 -17.28 -10.66
C VAL A 109 16.44 -17.99 -9.56
N THR A 110 17.40 -18.82 -9.97
CA THR A 110 18.24 -19.61 -9.08
C THR A 110 19.70 -19.18 -9.23
N LYS A 111 20.38 -18.94 -8.11
CA LYS A 111 21.83 -18.71 -8.05
C LYS A 111 22.60 -19.99 -8.32
N THR A 112 23.92 -19.87 -8.49
CA THR A 112 24.82 -21.02 -8.71
C THR A 112 24.83 -22.04 -7.57
N ASP A 113 24.46 -21.64 -6.35
CA ASP A 113 24.37 -22.52 -5.17
C ASP A 113 22.99 -23.20 -4.99
N GLY A 114 22.08 -22.99 -5.96
CA GLY A 114 20.73 -23.54 -5.93
C GLY A 114 19.72 -22.70 -5.12
N THR A 115 20.12 -21.58 -4.53
CA THR A 115 19.22 -20.69 -3.78
C THR A 115 18.45 -19.74 -4.71
N ALA A 116 17.29 -19.26 -4.27
CA ALA A 116 16.52 -18.26 -5.02
C ALA A 116 17.24 -16.90 -5.11
N ASP A 117 17.19 -16.29 -6.29
CA ASP A 117 17.67 -14.94 -6.60
C ASP A 117 16.50 -13.99 -6.90
N PHE A 118 15.83 -13.54 -5.84
CA PHE A 118 14.75 -12.56 -5.99
C PHE A 118 15.24 -11.26 -6.67
N PRO A 119 16.40 -10.67 -6.31
CA PRO A 119 16.96 -9.51 -7.02
C PRO A 119 17.19 -9.74 -8.51
N GLY A 120 17.57 -10.95 -8.92
CA GLY A 120 17.73 -11.33 -10.33
C GLY A 120 16.41 -11.63 -11.07
N SER A 121 15.28 -11.67 -10.36
CA SER A 121 13.96 -11.97 -10.91
C SER A 121 13.20 -10.69 -11.32
N CYS A 122 12.01 -10.81 -11.91
CA CYS A 122 11.19 -9.65 -12.28
C CYS A 122 10.62 -8.96 -11.03
N HIS A 123 10.75 -7.62 -10.92
CA HIS A 123 10.28 -6.83 -9.76
C HIS A 123 9.00 -6.03 -10.04
N CYS A 124 8.12 -6.54 -10.90
CA CYS A 124 6.78 -5.93 -10.98
C CYS A 124 5.99 -6.27 -9.71
N GLY A 125 5.01 -5.43 -9.37
CA GLY A 125 4.24 -5.61 -8.13
C GLY A 125 3.60 -7.00 -8.00
N HIS A 126 3.15 -7.61 -9.11
CA HIS A 126 2.60 -8.97 -9.09
C HIS A 126 3.65 -10.03 -8.75
N HIS A 127 4.84 -9.94 -9.33
CA HIS A 127 5.93 -10.86 -9.04
C HIS A 127 6.45 -10.70 -7.62
N ASP A 128 6.60 -9.46 -7.14
CA ASP A 128 6.93 -9.19 -5.74
C ASP A 128 5.89 -9.82 -4.80
N ALA A 129 4.60 -9.71 -5.12
CA ALA A 129 3.55 -10.37 -4.34
C ALA A 129 3.67 -11.91 -4.40
N MET A 130 3.91 -12.51 -5.57
CA MET A 130 4.15 -13.96 -5.69
C MET A 130 5.39 -14.41 -4.91
N TYR A 131 6.46 -13.60 -4.88
CA TYR A 131 7.64 -13.88 -4.08
C TYR A 131 7.35 -13.78 -2.59
N GLY A 132 6.58 -12.77 -2.17
CA GLY A 132 6.10 -12.64 -0.80
C GLY A 132 5.27 -13.83 -0.35
N LEU A 133 4.41 -14.34 -1.23
CA LEU A 133 3.65 -15.57 -1.00
C LEU A 133 4.56 -16.78 -0.81
N ALA A 134 5.46 -17.04 -1.75
CA ALA A 134 6.40 -18.16 -1.67
C ALA A 134 7.27 -18.08 -0.40
N LYS A 135 7.74 -16.88 -0.04
CA LYS A 135 8.50 -16.63 1.19
C LYS A 135 7.69 -16.96 2.44
N TYR A 136 6.44 -16.50 2.52
CA TYR A 136 5.57 -16.78 3.65
C TYR A 136 5.31 -18.28 3.80
N MET A 137 4.95 -18.95 2.71
CA MET A 137 4.61 -20.37 2.76
C MET A 137 5.82 -21.24 3.12
N VAL A 138 6.98 -21.00 2.54
CA VAL A 138 8.17 -21.80 2.90
C VAL A 138 8.57 -21.58 4.37
N GLN A 139 8.40 -20.36 4.89
CA GLN A 139 8.67 -20.06 6.30
C GLN A 139 7.69 -20.80 7.24
N LYS A 140 6.44 -21.01 6.80
CA LYS A 140 5.43 -21.78 7.53
C LYS A 140 5.56 -23.30 7.35
N GLY A 141 6.50 -23.76 6.52
CA GLY A 141 6.80 -25.18 6.34
C GLY A 141 5.92 -25.89 5.31
N TYR A 142 5.20 -25.14 4.46
CA TYR A 142 4.43 -25.75 3.37
C TYR A 142 5.34 -26.45 2.35
N SER A 143 4.81 -27.50 1.73
CA SER A 143 5.49 -28.24 0.67
C SER A 143 5.63 -27.41 -0.61
N ARG A 144 6.51 -27.84 -1.51
CA ARG A 144 6.66 -27.18 -2.81
C ARG A 144 5.39 -27.23 -3.66
N GLU A 145 4.69 -28.35 -3.60
CA GLU A 145 3.43 -28.59 -4.31
C GLU A 145 2.32 -27.68 -3.76
N GLU A 146 2.24 -27.52 -2.44
CA GLU A 146 1.29 -26.60 -1.81
C GLU A 146 1.58 -25.15 -2.21
N MET A 147 2.86 -24.75 -2.20
CA MET A 147 3.27 -23.42 -2.66
C MET A 147 2.89 -23.18 -4.13
N GLN A 148 3.16 -24.14 -5.02
CA GLN A 148 2.82 -23.99 -6.44
C GLN A 148 1.32 -23.88 -6.64
N LYS A 149 0.53 -24.73 -5.96
CA LYS A 149 -0.92 -24.70 -6.04
C LYS A 149 -1.49 -23.34 -5.65
N GLU A 150 -0.99 -22.74 -4.57
CA GLU A 150 -1.44 -21.43 -4.11
C GLU A 150 -0.97 -20.29 -5.03
N LEU A 151 0.25 -20.38 -5.56
CA LEU A 151 0.73 -19.45 -6.59
C LEU A 151 -0.19 -19.47 -7.81
N ASP A 152 -0.64 -20.64 -8.25
CA ASP A 152 -1.54 -20.77 -9.39
C ASP A 152 -2.93 -20.15 -9.13
N VAL A 153 -3.43 -20.21 -7.89
CA VAL A 153 -4.64 -19.47 -7.51
C VAL A 153 -4.43 -17.97 -7.63
N TRP A 154 -3.29 -17.46 -7.14
CA TRP A 154 -2.98 -16.04 -7.24
C TRP A 154 -2.75 -15.55 -8.68
N LYS A 155 -2.24 -16.41 -9.59
CA LYS A 155 -2.18 -16.10 -11.03
C LYS A 155 -3.58 -15.79 -11.58
N GLU A 156 -4.58 -16.61 -11.26
CA GLU A 156 -5.98 -16.39 -11.67
C GLU A 156 -6.62 -15.18 -11.00
N VAL A 157 -6.21 -14.86 -9.76
CA VAL A 157 -6.64 -13.64 -9.06
C VAL A 157 -6.12 -12.39 -9.76
N PHE A 158 -4.84 -12.38 -10.15
CA PHE A 158 -4.22 -11.26 -10.88
C PHE A 158 -4.73 -11.13 -12.31
N PHE A 159 -4.84 -12.25 -13.04
CA PHE A 159 -5.20 -12.30 -14.45
C PHE A 159 -6.28 -13.35 -14.69
N PRO A 160 -7.56 -13.06 -14.38
CA PRO A 160 -8.65 -14.00 -14.64
C PRO A 160 -8.84 -14.24 -16.13
N THR A 161 -9.02 -15.50 -16.50
CA THR A 161 -9.39 -15.91 -17.86
C THR A 161 -10.74 -15.35 -18.36
N GLN A 162 -11.66 -14.96 -17.46
CA GLN A 162 -13.00 -14.46 -17.81
C GLN A 162 -13.19 -12.93 -17.74
N GLY A 163 -12.10 -12.14 -17.78
CA GLY A 163 -12.18 -10.68 -17.95
C GLY A 163 -12.69 -9.87 -16.74
N GLY A 164 -12.86 -10.50 -15.57
CA GLY A 164 -13.45 -9.87 -14.37
C GLY A 164 -12.47 -9.55 -13.23
N GLY A 165 -11.26 -9.05 -13.51
CA GLY A 165 -10.23 -8.83 -12.49
C GLY A 165 -9.50 -7.52 -12.64
N ASN A 166 -9.53 -6.73 -11.58
CA ASN A 166 -9.05 -5.34 -11.56
C ASN A 166 -7.72 -5.16 -10.81
N LEU A 167 -7.02 -6.26 -10.46
CA LEU A 167 -5.67 -6.20 -9.91
C LEU A 167 -4.59 -6.22 -11.01
N GLY A 168 -4.96 -6.51 -12.26
CA GLY A 168 -4.07 -6.84 -13.38
C GLY A 168 -3.68 -5.69 -14.30
N GLY A 169 -3.62 -4.45 -13.81
CA GLY A 169 -2.95 -3.38 -14.57
C GLY A 169 -1.44 -3.57 -14.51
N CYS A 170 -0.77 -3.74 -15.65
CA CYS A 170 0.69 -3.70 -15.72
C CYS A 170 1.12 -2.23 -15.54
N ALA A 171 1.47 -1.84 -14.31
CA ALA A 171 2.01 -0.52 -14.00
C ALA A 171 3.53 -0.59 -13.80
#